data_AF-A0A094CXW0-F1
#
_entry.id   AF-A0A094CXW0-F1
#
_cell.length_a   1.000
_cell.length_b   1.000
_cell.length_c   1.000
_cell.angle_alpha   90.00
_cell.angle_beta   90.00
_cell.angle_gamma   90.00
#
_symmetry.space_group_name_H-M   'P 1'
#
loop_
_entity.id
_entity.type
_entity.pdbx_description
1 polymer ?
#
loop_
_entity_poly.entity_id
_entity_poly.type
_entity_poly.pdbx_seq_one_letter_code
_entity_poly.pdbx_strand_id
1 'polypeptide(L)'
;MAASVFAMWMDSHEIKTAAYEFRHGGPTPPPQLSPSMTVEAAIVATGAAVSKIPSPSICQTATYSTCVIASGGWRFHRHRWLALFVLLGLSHDGEFHGHGRSLRSLAAATALSAASAHTIMTQLIANGVENGVGVGIRVPTYDGPITDVASEYVACNGGPNPTTPSSTVIDVTAGSTVEVYWRHTLDSGPDDVIDASHKGPVMAYMKKVTDAATDTGVGEGWFKISEEGYDAATNTWAVDNLIAASGTQSIDIPACIEDGQYLLRGELIALHSASSDSGAQFYMECAQINVTGGSGASTPETVALPGAYSASDPGILVNIYQSPMPEYTIPGPAVFSC
;
A
#
# COMPACT_ATOMS: atom_id res chain seq x y z
N MET A 1 -26.89 0.72 -22.92
CA MET A 1 -26.07 -0.43 -23.35
C MET A 1 -25.01 -0.62 -22.27
N ALA A 2 -24.90 -1.83 -21.72
CA ALA A 2 -23.95 -2.15 -20.67
C ALA A 2 -22.52 -2.16 -21.23
N ALA A 3 -21.60 -1.46 -20.58
CA ALA A 3 -20.17 -1.64 -20.79
C ALA A 3 -19.66 -2.59 -19.70
N SER A 4 -19.24 -3.79 -20.09
CA SER A 4 -18.54 -4.69 -19.17
C SER A 4 -17.04 -4.41 -19.30
N VAL A 5 -16.40 -4.03 -18.19
CA VAL A 5 -14.93 -3.93 -18.11
C VAL A 5 -14.43 -5.27 -17.59
N PHE A 6 -13.69 -6.00 -18.43
CA PHE A 6 -12.91 -7.15 -17.96
C PHE A 6 -11.49 -6.66 -17.68
N ALA A 7 -11.11 -6.65 -16.40
CA ALA A 7 -9.70 -6.63 -16.02
C ALA A 7 -9.25 -8.09 -15.92
N MET A 8 -8.28 -8.49 -16.76
CA MET A 8 -7.67 -9.81 -16.66
C MET A 8 -6.22 -9.62 -16.23
N TRP A 9 -5.88 -10.15 -15.06
CA TRP A 9 -4.49 -10.27 -14.59
C TRP A 9 -3.92 -11.54 -15.21
N MET A 10 -2.77 -11.46 -15.90
CA MET A 10 -2.10 -12.65 -16.44
C MET A 10 -0.77 -12.85 -15.72
N ASP A 11 -0.59 -14.05 -15.19
CA ASP A 11 0.66 -14.49 -14.57
C ASP A 11 1.63 -14.99 -15.65
N SER A 12 2.94 -14.83 -15.40
CA SER A 12 4.00 -14.95 -16.42
C SER A 12 4.31 -16.37 -16.93
N HIS A 13 3.47 -17.36 -16.64
CA HIS A 13 3.70 -18.77 -17.01
C HIS A 13 2.71 -19.35 -18.03
N GLU A 14 1.78 -18.57 -18.59
CA GLU A 14 0.82 -19.07 -19.61
C GLU A 14 0.94 -18.41 -21.00
N ILE A 15 2.11 -17.93 -21.41
CA ILE A 15 2.34 -17.55 -22.82
C ILE A 15 2.75 -18.78 -23.63
N LYS A 16 1.89 -19.79 -23.70
CA LYS A 16 1.82 -20.73 -24.83
C LYS A 16 0.35 -21.13 -25.03
N THR A 17 -0.21 -20.67 -26.15
CA THR A 17 -1.51 -21.09 -26.74
C THR A 17 -2.77 -20.44 -26.16
N ALA A 18 -3.11 -19.25 -26.66
CA ALA A 18 -4.50 -18.75 -26.64
C ALA A 18 -4.75 -17.89 -27.90
N ALA A 19 -4.91 -18.55 -29.04
CA ALA A 19 -5.54 -17.97 -30.22
C ALA A 19 -6.18 -19.11 -31.02
N TYR A 20 -7.43 -19.46 -30.73
CA TYR A 20 -8.32 -20.07 -31.73
C TYR A 20 -9.81 -19.83 -31.39
N GLU A 21 -10.44 -19.15 -32.33
CA GLU A 21 -11.85 -18.92 -32.69
C GLU A 21 -13.03 -19.44 -31.84
N PHE A 22 -13.97 -18.52 -31.59
CA PHE A 22 -15.41 -18.81 -31.54
C PHE A 22 -15.98 -18.89 -32.97
N ARG A 23 -16.40 -20.07 -33.44
CA ARG A 23 -17.49 -20.24 -34.42
C ARG A 23 -18.22 -21.57 -34.20
N HIS A 24 -19.53 -21.53 -34.41
CA HIS A 24 -20.52 -22.59 -34.14
C HIS A 24 -20.30 -23.91 -34.92
N GLY A 25 -20.44 -25.05 -34.23
CA GLY A 25 -21.26 -26.21 -34.64
C GLY A 25 -20.64 -27.37 -35.45
N GLY A 26 -20.48 -28.54 -34.81
CA GLY A 26 -20.62 -29.89 -35.42
C GLY A 26 -19.34 -30.75 -35.59
N PRO A 27 -19.38 -32.10 -35.41
CA PRO A 27 -18.19 -32.92 -35.11
C PRO A 27 -17.62 -33.78 -36.27
N THR A 28 -16.39 -34.30 -36.04
CA THR A 28 -15.67 -35.49 -36.62
C THR A 28 -14.38 -35.19 -37.46
N PRO A 29 -13.43 -36.15 -37.65
CA PRO A 29 -12.18 -36.33 -36.88
C PRO A 29 -10.87 -36.25 -37.74
N PRO A 30 -9.63 -36.42 -37.20
CA PRO A 30 -8.39 -35.91 -37.80
C PRO A 30 -7.57 -36.94 -38.60
N PRO A 31 -6.58 -36.49 -39.39
CA PRO A 31 -5.24 -37.11 -39.28
C PRO A 31 -4.00 -36.21 -39.54
N GLN A 32 -2.94 -36.55 -38.79
CA GLN A 32 -1.49 -36.67 -39.08
C GLN A 32 -0.54 -35.49 -39.44
N LEU A 33 0.68 -35.62 -38.88
CA LEU A 33 1.86 -34.74 -38.85
C LEU A 33 2.86 -34.96 -40.00
N SER A 34 3.65 -33.92 -40.33
CA SER A 34 5.16 -33.85 -40.38
C SER A 34 5.67 -32.78 -41.40
N PRO A 35 6.98 -32.42 -41.50
CA PRO A 35 7.48 -31.12 -41.02
C PRO A 35 8.40 -30.32 -42.00
N SER A 36 8.49 -28.99 -41.81
CA SER A 36 9.63 -28.10 -42.20
C SER A 36 9.24 -26.68 -41.75
N MET A 37 10.03 -25.82 -41.10
CA MET A 37 11.38 -25.37 -41.39
C MET A 37 11.91 -24.60 -40.16
N THR A 38 13.22 -24.66 -39.94
CA THR A 38 14.05 -23.96 -38.95
C THR A 38 14.01 -22.43 -39.05
N VAL A 39 14.11 -21.72 -37.92
CA VAL A 39 14.54 -20.31 -37.88
C VAL A 39 15.62 -20.14 -36.81
N GLU A 40 16.78 -19.67 -37.25
CA GLU A 40 17.97 -19.33 -36.48
C GLU A 40 17.76 -18.10 -35.58
N ALA A 41 18.39 -18.14 -34.41
CA ALA A 41 18.61 -16.98 -33.57
C ALA A 41 19.86 -16.22 -34.05
N ALA A 42 19.75 -14.90 -34.21
CA ALA A 42 20.91 -14.02 -34.37
C ALA A 42 20.78 -12.83 -33.40
N ILE A 43 21.70 -12.78 -32.45
CA ILE A 43 22.01 -11.62 -31.61
C ILE A 43 23.14 -10.88 -32.32
N VAL A 44 22.94 -9.60 -32.64
CA VAL A 44 24.05 -8.68 -32.96
C VAL A 44 23.79 -7.33 -32.29
N ALA A 45 24.76 -6.90 -31.50
CA ALA A 45 24.83 -5.59 -30.85
C ALA A 45 25.87 -4.72 -31.53
N THR A 46 25.53 -3.46 -31.84
CA THR A 46 26.40 -2.28 -32.03
C THR A 46 25.45 -1.07 -32.00
N GLY A 47 25.65 0.00 -31.23
CA GLY A 47 26.75 0.97 -31.28
C GLY A 47 26.15 2.34 -31.66
N ALA A 48 26.45 3.39 -30.90
CA ALA A 48 25.75 4.70 -30.84
C ALA A 48 25.78 5.58 -32.11
N ALA A 49 24.75 6.43 -32.30
CA ALA A 49 24.83 7.82 -32.77
C ALA A 49 23.46 8.53 -32.80
N VAL A 50 23.44 9.80 -32.41
CA VAL A 50 22.32 10.77 -32.43
C VAL A 50 22.16 11.34 -33.86
N SER A 51 20.93 11.40 -34.41
CA SER A 51 20.44 12.55 -35.22
C SER A 51 19.02 12.38 -35.80
N LYS A 52 18.23 13.46 -35.66
CA LYS A 52 17.10 13.98 -36.48
C LYS A 52 16.02 13.02 -37.01
N ILE A 53 14.81 13.22 -36.50
CA ILE A 53 13.53 12.82 -37.10
C ILE A 53 13.15 13.79 -38.24
N PRO A 54 12.81 13.32 -39.44
CA PRO A 54 11.95 14.03 -40.37
C PRO A 54 10.52 13.46 -40.37
N SER A 55 9.58 14.37 -40.62
CA SER A 55 8.11 14.25 -40.69
C SER A 55 7.58 13.08 -41.53
N PRO A 56 6.31 12.65 -41.33
CA PRO A 56 5.76 11.46 -41.97
C PRO A 56 5.22 11.77 -43.37
N SER A 57 5.61 10.96 -44.35
CA SER A 57 5.04 10.98 -45.70
C SER A 57 4.47 9.61 -46.04
N ILE A 58 3.14 9.60 -46.25
CA ILE A 58 2.39 8.79 -47.22
C ILE A 58 2.11 7.31 -46.85
N CYS A 59 0.86 7.06 -46.42
CA CYS A 59 0.13 5.82 -46.71
C CYS A 59 -0.51 5.95 -48.10
N GLN A 60 -0.27 4.99 -49.00
CA GLN A 60 -1.12 4.76 -50.17
C GLN A 60 -1.66 3.33 -50.16
N THR A 61 -2.99 3.26 -50.23
CA THR A 61 -3.86 2.18 -50.75
C THR A 61 -3.73 0.77 -50.15
N ALA A 62 -4.64 0.43 -49.23
CA ALA A 62 -5.54 -0.72 -49.35
C ALA A 62 -6.58 -0.70 -48.21
N THR A 63 -7.77 -1.18 -48.54
CA THR A 63 -9.03 -1.17 -47.79
C THR A 63 -8.94 -1.87 -46.43
N TYR A 64 -9.55 -1.27 -45.41
CA TYR A 64 -9.75 -1.78 -44.04
C TYR A 64 -8.47 -2.08 -43.23
N SER A 65 -8.10 -1.16 -42.34
CA SER A 65 -7.35 -1.49 -41.13
C SER A 65 -7.51 -0.38 -40.09
N THR A 66 -7.84 -0.76 -38.86
CA THR A 66 -7.69 -0.01 -37.62
C THR A 66 -6.36 0.74 -37.58
N CYS A 67 -6.39 2.06 -37.33
CA CYS A 67 -5.19 2.84 -37.09
C CYS A 67 -4.85 2.77 -35.60
N VAL A 68 -3.82 1.98 -35.24
CA VAL A 68 -3.26 2.00 -33.89
C VAL A 68 -2.33 3.21 -33.80
N ILE A 69 -2.75 4.25 -33.09
CA ILE A 69 -1.82 5.32 -32.69
C ILE A 69 -1.07 4.80 -31.46
N ALA A 70 0.14 4.29 -31.67
CA ALA A 70 1.07 4.05 -30.59
C ALA A 70 1.58 5.41 -30.09
N SER A 71 0.97 5.95 -29.03
CA SER A 71 1.62 7.00 -28.23
C SER A 71 2.69 6.33 -27.37
N GLY A 72 3.93 6.83 -27.45
CA GLY A 72 5.16 6.14 -27.05
C GLY A 72 5.15 5.48 -25.66
N GLY A 73 5.80 4.32 -25.58
CA GLY A 73 6.10 3.64 -24.32
C GLY A 73 7.31 4.27 -23.62
N TRP A 74 7.21 4.42 -22.30
CA TRP A 74 8.33 4.82 -21.43
C TRP A 74 9.07 3.58 -20.94
N ARG A 75 10.40 3.61 -21.05
CA ARG A 75 11.29 2.53 -20.60
C ARG A 75 11.76 2.84 -19.18
N PHE A 76 11.20 2.17 -18.17
CA PHE A 76 11.81 2.10 -16.83
C PHE A 76 12.49 0.73 -16.64
N HIS A 77 13.61 0.75 -15.94
CA HIS A 77 14.63 -0.31 -15.94
C HIS A 77 14.08 -1.71 -15.56
N ARG A 78 14.44 -2.71 -16.38
CA ARG A 78 14.39 -4.19 -16.22
C ARG A 78 13.01 -4.83 -15.94
N HIS A 79 12.41 -5.30 -17.04
CA HIS A 79 11.49 -6.44 -17.17
C HIS A 79 9.98 -6.28 -16.89
N ARG A 80 9.33 -5.12 -17.09
CA ARG A 80 7.87 -5.08 -17.29
C ARG A 80 7.45 -4.06 -18.35
N TRP A 81 6.54 -4.48 -19.25
CA TRP A 81 5.86 -3.61 -20.20
C TRP A 81 4.42 -3.41 -19.70
N LEU A 82 3.96 -2.15 -19.61
CA LEU A 82 2.54 -1.84 -19.49
C LEU A 82 2.08 -1.34 -20.86
N ALA A 83 1.27 -2.12 -21.56
CA ALA A 83 0.62 -1.70 -22.80
C ALA A 83 -0.85 -1.37 -22.48
N LEU A 84 -1.18 -0.08 -22.47
CA LEU A 84 -2.56 0.38 -22.35
C LEU A 84 -3.16 0.46 -23.76
N PHE A 85 -4.10 -0.43 -24.08
CA PHE A 85 -4.88 -0.33 -25.32
C PHE A 85 -6.09 0.57 -25.07
N VAL A 86 -6.04 1.81 -25.56
CA VAL A 86 -7.23 2.67 -25.64
C VAL A 86 -7.85 2.47 -27.02
N LEU A 87 -9.00 1.79 -27.08
CA LEU A 87 -9.83 1.71 -28.29
C LEU A 87 -10.57 3.04 -28.46
N LEU A 88 -10.00 3.96 -29.24
CA LEU A 88 -10.70 5.14 -29.73
C LEU A 88 -11.55 4.74 -30.94
N GLY A 89 -12.86 4.56 -30.71
CA GLY A 89 -13.83 4.45 -31.79
C GLY A 89 -14.06 5.82 -32.43
N LEU A 90 -13.43 6.09 -33.57
CA LEU A 90 -13.81 7.21 -34.43
C LEU A 90 -14.92 6.73 -35.37
N SER A 91 -16.17 7.15 -35.13
CA SER A 91 -17.24 7.03 -36.13
C SER A 91 -17.11 8.18 -37.13
N HIS A 92 -16.77 7.87 -38.37
CA HIS A 92 -16.95 8.80 -39.48
C HIS A 92 -18.24 8.42 -40.21
N ASP A 93 -19.28 9.23 -40.05
CA ASP A 93 -20.49 9.14 -40.89
C ASP A 93 -20.29 9.99 -42.15
N GLY A 94 -20.60 9.39 -43.30
CA GLY A 94 -20.62 10.05 -44.59
C GLY A 94 -21.76 11.08 -44.71
N GLU A 95 -21.51 12.10 -45.51
CA GLU A 95 -22.44 13.20 -45.80
C GLU A 95 -23.81 12.72 -46.31
N PHE A 96 -24.87 13.11 -45.61
CA PHE A 96 -26.16 13.38 -46.22
C PHE A 96 -26.57 14.82 -45.91
N HIS A 97 -26.86 15.59 -46.96
CA HIS A 97 -27.27 16.99 -46.88
C HIS A 97 -28.60 17.15 -46.12
N GLY A 98 -28.65 18.07 -45.16
CA GLY A 98 -29.93 18.58 -44.64
C GLY A 98 -29.87 19.09 -43.19
N HIS A 99 -29.88 20.41 -43.04
CA HIS A 99 -30.30 21.19 -41.86
C HIS A 99 -29.93 20.70 -40.45
N GLY A 100 -28.85 21.30 -39.92
CA GLY A 100 -28.85 21.98 -38.62
C GLY A 100 -29.18 21.16 -37.37
N ARG A 101 -28.14 20.61 -36.73
CA ARG A 101 -28.01 20.51 -35.27
C ARG A 101 -26.55 20.19 -34.92
N SER A 102 -25.89 21.14 -34.26
CA SER A 102 -24.53 20.98 -33.74
C SER A 102 -24.53 19.91 -32.64
N LEU A 103 -24.01 18.72 -32.95
CA LEU A 103 -23.70 17.69 -31.96
C LEU A 103 -22.35 18.03 -31.33
N ARG A 104 -22.36 18.51 -30.09
CA ARG A 104 -21.14 18.64 -29.27
C ARG A 104 -20.77 17.25 -28.76
N SER A 105 -19.72 16.66 -29.32
CA SER A 105 -19.13 15.43 -28.82
C SER A 105 -18.50 15.70 -27.45
N LEU A 106 -19.07 15.14 -26.38
CA LEU A 106 -18.51 15.19 -25.04
C LEU A 106 -17.53 14.01 -24.89
N ALA A 107 -16.23 14.28 -24.95
CA ALA A 107 -15.21 13.29 -24.61
C ALA A 107 -15.15 13.17 -23.07
N ALA A 108 -15.63 12.07 -22.51
CA ALA A 108 -15.48 11.77 -21.09
C ALA A 108 -14.10 11.15 -20.85
N ALA A 109 -13.18 11.93 -20.26
CA ALA A 109 -11.94 11.39 -19.75
C ALA A 109 -12.22 10.68 -18.42
N THR A 110 -12.13 9.35 -18.39
CA THR A 110 -12.10 8.60 -17.14
C THR A 110 -10.74 8.79 -16.51
N ALA A 111 -10.65 9.65 -15.49
CA ALA A 111 -9.48 9.70 -14.62
C ALA A 111 -9.40 8.36 -13.85
N LEU A 112 -8.36 7.58 -14.09
CA LEU A 112 -8.02 6.47 -13.20
C LEU A 112 -7.43 7.09 -11.93
N SER A 113 -8.25 7.22 -10.88
CA SER A 113 -7.74 7.50 -9.55
C SER A 113 -6.99 6.25 -9.07
N ALA A 114 -5.71 6.38 -8.75
CA ALA A 114 -5.03 5.39 -7.92
C ALA A 114 -5.70 5.44 -6.54
N ALA A 115 -6.44 4.39 -6.18
CA ALA A 115 -7.00 4.27 -4.85
C ALA A 115 -5.91 3.72 -3.94
N SER A 116 -5.51 4.55 -2.98
CA SER A 116 -4.54 4.23 -1.94
C SER A 116 -5.23 3.39 -0.88
N ALA A 117 -5.20 2.07 -0.99
CA ALA A 117 -6.00 1.23 -0.10
C ALA A 117 -5.37 1.07 1.29
N HIS A 118 -4.05 0.85 1.37
CA HIS A 118 -3.37 0.45 2.60
C HIS A 118 -2.23 1.40 2.96
N THR A 119 -1.46 1.12 4.02
CA THR A 119 -0.46 2.06 4.54
C THR A 119 0.78 1.37 5.13
N ILE A 120 1.86 2.13 5.24
CA ILE A 120 3.16 1.76 5.85
C ILE A 120 3.66 2.95 6.67
N MET A 121 4.17 2.70 7.88
CA MET A 121 4.97 3.69 8.62
C MET A 121 6.39 3.72 8.03
N THR A 122 6.75 4.81 7.36
CA THR A 122 7.94 4.87 6.49
C THR A 122 9.12 5.64 7.08
N GLN A 123 8.86 6.64 7.92
CA GLN A 123 9.88 7.56 8.45
C GLN A 123 9.65 7.89 9.92
N LEU A 124 10.75 8.17 10.64
CA LEU A 124 10.75 8.71 12.00
C LEU A 124 11.46 10.06 12.01
N ILE A 125 10.83 11.04 12.65
CA ILE A 125 11.35 12.36 12.90
C ILE A 125 11.62 12.46 14.38
N ALA A 126 12.88 12.71 14.74
CA ALA A 126 13.30 12.80 16.13
C ALA A 126 14.30 13.93 16.29
N ASN A 127 14.21 14.66 17.41
CA ASN A 127 15.11 15.78 17.72
C ASN A 127 15.21 16.82 16.57
N GLY A 128 14.13 17.04 15.82
CA GLY A 128 14.09 17.96 14.67
C GLY A 128 14.77 17.45 13.40
N VAL A 129 15.17 16.17 13.35
CA VAL A 129 15.77 15.53 12.18
C VAL A 129 14.77 14.57 11.54
N GLU A 130 14.44 14.83 10.27
CA GLU A 130 13.69 13.90 9.43
C GLU A 130 14.63 12.83 8.87
N ASN A 131 14.44 11.58 9.30
CA ASN A 131 15.19 10.44 8.77
C ASN A 131 14.56 9.97 7.46
N GLY A 132 15.38 9.54 6.50
CA GLY A 132 14.88 9.02 5.22
C GLY A 132 14.08 7.73 5.37
N VAL A 133 13.29 7.40 4.34
CA VAL A 133 12.48 6.17 4.27
C VAL A 133 13.27 4.92 4.68
N GLY A 134 12.76 4.20 5.68
CA GLY A 134 13.36 2.96 6.20
C GLY A 134 14.63 3.15 7.05
N VAL A 135 15.10 4.38 7.24
CA VAL A 135 16.23 4.64 8.15
C VAL A 135 15.74 4.49 9.57
N GLY A 136 16.27 3.49 10.29
CA GLY A 136 15.87 3.15 11.64
C GLY A 136 14.49 2.51 11.76
N ILE A 137 13.82 2.18 10.65
CA ILE A 137 12.51 1.50 10.64
C ILE A 137 12.59 0.24 9.78
N ARG A 138 11.97 -0.85 10.26
CA ARG A 138 11.86 -2.13 9.55
C ARG A 138 10.66 -2.11 8.63
N VAL A 139 10.81 -1.47 7.46
CA VAL A 139 9.70 -1.29 6.52
C VAL A 139 9.43 -2.53 5.67
N PRO A 140 8.17 -2.92 5.44
CA PRO A 140 7.81 -3.91 4.44
C PRO A 140 7.87 -3.32 3.01
N THR A 141 7.94 -4.19 2.00
CA THR A 141 7.81 -3.77 0.59
C THR A 141 6.37 -3.80 0.07
N TYR A 142 5.47 -4.46 0.81
CA TYR A 142 4.05 -4.56 0.52
C TYR A 142 3.27 -3.95 1.70
N ASP A 143 2.24 -3.19 1.38
CA ASP A 143 1.42 -2.39 2.30
C ASP A 143 0.24 -3.18 2.88
N GLY A 144 0.16 -4.50 2.64
CA GLY A 144 -0.92 -5.34 3.16
C GLY A 144 -0.91 -5.47 4.69
N PRO A 145 -2.06 -5.79 5.31
CA PRO A 145 -2.16 -5.89 6.76
C PRO A 145 -1.72 -7.26 7.28
N ILE A 146 -1.41 -7.31 8.57
CA ILE A 146 -1.51 -8.52 9.37
C ILE A 146 -2.96 -8.63 9.86
N THR A 147 -3.55 -9.83 9.86
CA THR A 147 -4.94 -10.05 10.33
C THR A 147 -5.03 -11.06 11.46
N ASP A 148 -4.02 -11.93 11.62
CA ASP A 148 -3.95 -12.90 12.71
C ASP A 148 -3.21 -12.31 13.91
N VAL A 149 -3.95 -11.96 14.96
CA VAL A 149 -3.41 -11.39 16.21
C VAL A 149 -2.60 -12.39 17.04
N ALA A 150 -2.71 -13.69 16.76
CA ALA A 150 -1.90 -14.71 17.41
C ALA A 150 -0.55 -14.93 16.72
N SER A 151 -0.35 -14.34 15.54
CA SER A 151 0.90 -14.42 14.79
C SER A 151 2.00 -13.59 15.43
N GLU A 152 3.25 -14.06 15.34
CA GLU A 152 4.43 -13.28 15.74
C GLU A 152 4.56 -11.95 14.99
N TYR A 153 4.00 -11.88 13.77
CA TYR A 153 4.07 -10.70 12.90
C TYR A 153 3.22 -9.52 13.39
N VAL A 154 2.34 -9.70 14.37
CA VAL A 154 1.62 -8.59 15.00
C VAL A 154 2.56 -7.64 15.78
N ALA A 155 3.76 -8.12 16.16
CA ALA A 155 4.72 -7.31 16.90
C ALA A 155 5.32 -6.20 16.03
N CYS A 156 5.98 -6.55 14.92
CA CYS A 156 6.76 -5.61 14.11
C CYS A 156 6.61 -5.85 12.60
N ASN A 157 5.44 -6.32 12.16
CA ASN A 157 5.18 -6.83 10.81
C ASN A 157 6.04 -8.08 10.49
N GLY A 158 5.84 -8.62 9.29
CA GLY A 158 6.53 -9.79 8.79
C GLY A 158 5.64 -10.57 7.83
N GLY A 159 5.87 -11.87 7.65
CA GLY A 159 5.12 -12.68 6.67
C GLY A 159 3.59 -12.46 6.77
N PRO A 160 2.88 -12.12 5.68
CA PRO A 160 3.26 -12.20 4.27
C PRO A 160 4.01 -10.98 3.71
N ASN A 161 4.35 -9.99 4.55
CA ASN A 161 5.06 -8.75 4.21
C ASN A 161 6.51 -8.78 4.73
N PRO A 162 7.48 -9.37 4.00
CA PRO A 162 8.88 -9.33 4.41
C PRO A 162 9.35 -7.90 4.67
N THR A 163 9.86 -7.65 5.87
CA THR A 163 10.44 -6.36 6.26
C THR A 163 11.91 -6.30 5.87
N THR A 164 12.37 -5.11 5.50
CA THR A 164 13.80 -4.84 5.26
C THR A 164 14.47 -4.46 6.59
N PRO A 165 15.54 -5.17 7.01
CA PRO A 165 16.28 -4.80 8.22
C PRO A 165 16.95 -3.42 8.10
N SER A 166 17.06 -2.72 9.22
CA SER A 166 17.79 -1.46 9.34
C SER A 166 18.84 -1.60 10.46
N SER A 167 20.08 -1.17 10.24
CA SER A 167 21.11 -1.18 11.29
C SER A 167 21.17 0.12 12.09
N THR A 168 20.38 1.12 11.71
CA THR A 168 20.39 2.44 12.34
C THR A 168 19.54 2.42 13.61
N VAL A 169 20.07 2.96 14.70
CA VAL A 169 19.32 3.26 15.93
C VAL A 169 19.27 4.77 16.07
N ILE A 170 18.07 5.34 16.12
CA ILE A 170 17.85 6.79 16.12
C ILE A 170 17.86 7.31 17.56
N ASP A 171 18.71 8.31 17.85
CA ASP A 171 18.73 8.94 19.16
C ASP A 171 17.46 9.78 19.39
N VAL A 172 16.86 9.61 20.57
CA VAL A 172 15.61 10.24 20.99
C VAL A 172 15.77 10.77 22.41
N THR A 173 15.26 11.97 22.67
CA THR A 173 15.28 12.55 24.03
C THR A 173 14.01 12.16 24.78
N ALA A 174 14.13 11.61 25.99
CA ALA A 174 12.96 11.35 26.83
C ALA A 174 12.23 12.66 27.15
N GLY A 175 10.89 12.63 27.15
CA GLY A 175 10.05 13.82 27.28
C GLY A 175 9.91 14.67 26.01
N SER A 176 10.56 14.29 24.91
CA SER A 176 10.34 14.92 23.60
C SER A 176 9.18 14.25 22.84
N THR A 177 8.66 14.96 21.85
CA THR A 177 7.74 14.42 20.85
C THR A 177 8.54 13.96 19.62
N VAL A 178 8.31 12.73 19.19
CA VAL A 178 8.73 12.22 17.88
C VAL A 178 7.54 12.21 16.93
N GLU A 179 7.78 12.22 15.63
CA GLU A 179 6.72 12.05 14.63
C GLU A 179 7.03 10.85 13.76
N VAL A 180 6.03 10.03 13.47
CA VAL A 180 6.15 8.98 12.45
C VAL A 180 5.25 9.33 11.26
N TYR A 181 5.71 8.99 10.06
CA TYR A 181 4.95 9.23 8.83
C TYR A 181 4.36 7.94 8.29
N TRP A 182 3.05 7.95 8.11
CA TRP A 182 2.25 6.94 7.44
C TRP A 182 2.03 7.31 5.97
N ARG A 183 2.33 6.39 5.07
CA ARG A 183 2.25 6.59 3.62
C ARG A 183 1.69 5.34 2.96
N HIS A 184 1.01 5.49 1.83
CA HIS A 184 0.44 4.34 1.12
C HIS A 184 1.51 3.32 0.72
N THR A 185 2.60 3.83 0.15
CA THR A 185 3.77 3.04 -0.25
C THR A 185 5.05 3.74 0.19
N LEU A 186 6.20 3.08 0.01
CA LEU A 186 7.51 3.65 0.30
C LEU A 186 7.88 4.88 -0.56
N ASP A 187 7.21 5.07 -1.70
CA ASP A 187 7.43 6.19 -2.63
C ASP A 187 6.31 7.25 -2.56
N SER A 188 5.33 7.08 -1.66
CA SER A 188 4.17 7.95 -1.54
C SER A 188 4.48 9.24 -0.76
N GLY A 189 3.81 10.32 -1.15
CA GLY A 189 3.93 11.64 -0.51
C GLY A 189 2.89 11.89 0.59
N PRO A 190 2.90 13.07 1.23
CA PRO A 190 1.98 13.43 2.32
C PRO A 190 0.49 13.47 1.93
N ASP A 191 0.18 13.58 0.64
CA ASP A 191 -1.20 13.56 0.12
C ASP A 191 -1.72 12.11 -0.11
N ASP A 192 -0.89 11.11 0.15
CA ASP A 192 -1.17 9.68 -0.12
C ASP A 192 -0.81 8.80 1.09
N VAL A 193 -1.76 8.70 2.03
CA VAL A 193 -1.58 8.11 3.36
C VAL A 193 -2.20 6.71 3.46
N ILE A 194 -3.53 6.63 3.31
CA ILE A 194 -4.38 5.44 3.42
C ILE A 194 -5.78 5.80 2.87
N ASP A 195 -6.59 4.80 2.48
CA ASP A 195 -7.95 5.05 2.02
C ASP A 195 -8.82 5.54 3.18
N ALA A 196 -9.67 6.53 2.92
CA ALA A 196 -10.56 7.08 3.94
C ALA A 196 -11.57 6.06 4.50
N SER A 197 -11.79 4.91 3.85
CA SER A 197 -12.60 3.82 4.39
C SER A 197 -11.96 3.12 5.59
N HIS A 198 -10.63 3.19 5.77
CA HIS A 198 -9.87 2.46 6.79
C HIS A 198 -10.01 3.06 8.19
N LYS A 199 -11.24 3.34 8.61
CA LYS A 199 -11.58 3.85 9.94
C LYS A 199 -11.04 2.94 11.04
N GLY A 200 -10.51 3.53 12.10
CA GLY A 200 -10.08 2.81 13.29
C GLY A 200 -9.10 3.61 14.15
N PRO A 201 -8.49 2.97 15.16
CA PRO A 201 -7.55 3.62 16.06
C PRO A 201 -6.15 3.77 15.46
N VAL A 202 -5.39 4.69 16.04
CA VAL A 202 -3.95 4.87 15.83
C VAL A 202 -3.27 4.86 17.20
N MET A 203 -2.20 4.10 17.36
CA MET A 203 -1.55 3.84 18.64
C MET A 203 -0.03 3.83 18.51
N ALA A 204 0.66 3.95 19.63
CA ALA A 204 2.08 3.65 19.71
C ALA A 204 2.46 2.90 20.99
N TYR A 205 3.45 2.02 20.86
CA TYR A 205 4.00 1.22 21.95
C TYR A 205 5.52 1.33 21.99
N MET A 206 6.10 1.14 23.16
CA MET A 206 7.54 0.98 23.31
C MET A 206 7.86 -0.37 23.96
N LYS A 207 9.02 -0.93 23.61
CA LYS A 207 9.59 -2.12 24.25
C LYS A 207 11.08 -1.89 24.51
N LYS A 208 11.49 -2.00 25.78
CA LYS A 208 12.91 -1.93 26.14
C LYS A 208 13.62 -3.17 25.59
N VAL A 209 14.76 -2.96 24.95
CA VAL A 209 15.57 -4.05 24.37
C VAL A 209 17.05 -3.86 24.70
N THR A 210 17.81 -4.95 24.56
CA THR A 210 19.28 -4.89 24.67
C THR A 210 19.90 -4.31 23.41
N ASP A 211 19.40 -4.71 22.24
CA ASP A 211 19.86 -4.23 20.93
C ASP A 211 18.68 -4.07 19.97
N ALA A 212 18.30 -2.82 19.69
CA ALA A 212 17.19 -2.46 18.83
C ALA A 212 17.45 -2.79 17.36
N ALA A 213 18.70 -2.99 16.93
CA ALA A 213 18.99 -3.39 15.56
C ALA A 213 18.69 -4.88 15.31
N THR A 214 18.62 -5.71 16.36
CA THR A 214 18.52 -7.18 16.22
C THR A 214 17.33 -7.80 16.95
N ASP A 215 16.76 -7.16 17.97
CA ASP A 215 15.60 -7.68 18.71
C ASP A 215 14.37 -7.78 17.80
N THR A 216 13.70 -8.93 17.74
CA THR A 216 12.56 -9.15 16.83
C THR A 216 11.28 -8.40 17.25
N GLY A 217 11.21 -7.93 18.49
CA GLY A 217 10.00 -7.35 19.08
C GLY A 217 9.01 -8.38 19.62
N VAL A 218 9.11 -9.65 19.23
CA VAL A 218 8.16 -10.70 19.64
C VAL A 218 8.23 -10.96 21.15
N GLY A 219 7.07 -11.18 21.76
CA GLY A 219 6.92 -11.54 23.17
C GLY A 219 6.70 -10.35 24.11
N GLU A 220 6.93 -10.59 25.39
CA GLU A 220 6.74 -9.63 26.50
C GLU A 220 7.59 -8.36 26.38
N GLY A 221 7.14 -7.31 27.07
CA GLY A 221 7.92 -6.07 27.25
C GLY A 221 7.31 -4.83 26.59
N TRP A 222 6.16 -4.95 25.92
CA TRP A 222 5.49 -3.81 25.30
C TRP A 222 4.64 -3.04 26.29
N PHE A 223 4.72 -1.71 26.26
CA PHE A 223 3.81 -0.82 26.97
C PHE A 223 3.30 0.26 26.01
N LYS A 224 2.02 0.58 26.10
CA LYS A 224 1.36 1.58 25.25
C LYS A 224 1.73 2.99 25.73
N ILE A 225 2.08 3.89 24.82
CA ILE A 225 2.45 5.28 25.14
C ILE A 225 1.56 6.32 24.49
N SER A 226 0.79 5.95 23.47
CA SER A 226 -0.26 6.79 22.91
C SER A 226 -1.37 5.96 22.28
N GLU A 227 -2.58 6.50 22.31
CA GLU A 227 -3.72 5.98 21.56
C GLU A 227 -4.69 7.09 21.20
N GLU A 228 -5.33 6.92 20.06
CA GLU A 228 -6.48 7.69 19.62
C GLU A 228 -7.47 6.73 18.97
N GLY A 229 -8.76 6.89 19.28
CA GLY A 229 -9.82 5.97 18.89
C GLY A 229 -10.93 6.64 18.08
N TYR A 230 -12.17 6.43 18.50
CA TYR A 230 -13.36 7.05 17.91
C TYR A 230 -13.88 8.17 18.81
N ASP A 231 -14.11 9.35 18.24
CA ASP A 231 -14.75 10.47 18.92
C ASP A 231 -16.23 10.57 18.52
N ALA A 232 -17.11 10.24 19.46
CA ALA A 232 -18.56 10.29 19.25
C ALA A 232 -19.12 11.72 19.13
N ALA A 233 -18.41 12.75 19.63
CA ALA A 233 -18.85 14.13 19.56
C ALA A 233 -18.67 14.73 18.16
N THR A 234 -17.59 14.32 17.47
CA THR A 234 -17.26 14.77 16.11
C THR A 234 -17.58 13.73 15.04
N ASN A 235 -17.88 12.48 15.44
CA ASN A 235 -18.10 11.34 14.56
C ASN A 235 -16.89 11.08 13.64
N THR A 236 -15.69 11.13 14.22
CA THR A 236 -14.43 10.87 13.51
C THR A 236 -13.65 9.75 14.17
N TRP A 237 -12.84 9.06 13.36
CA TRP A 237 -11.86 8.09 13.82
C TRP A 237 -10.46 8.69 13.81
N ALA A 238 -9.54 8.12 14.58
CA ALA A 238 -8.13 8.52 14.58
C ALA A 238 -7.52 8.52 13.17
N VAL A 239 -7.90 7.56 12.31
CA VAL A 239 -7.46 7.54 10.91
C VAL A 239 -7.92 8.78 10.12
N ASP A 240 -9.07 9.36 10.44
CA ASP A 240 -9.50 10.62 9.81
C ASP A 240 -8.57 11.77 10.17
N ASN A 241 -8.17 11.85 11.44
CA ASN A 241 -7.25 12.84 11.94
C ASN A 241 -5.84 12.62 11.38
N LEU A 242 -5.41 11.37 11.24
CA LEU A 242 -4.14 11.01 10.61
C LEU A 242 -4.09 11.44 9.14
N ILE A 243 -5.14 11.19 8.37
CA ILE A 243 -5.25 11.67 6.98
C ILE A 243 -5.23 13.20 6.93
N ALA A 244 -5.99 13.88 7.81
CA ALA A 244 -6.02 15.33 7.90
C ALA A 244 -4.65 15.93 8.30
N ALA A 245 -3.84 15.18 9.05
CA ALA A 245 -2.48 15.52 9.43
C ALA A 245 -1.43 15.07 8.40
N SER A 246 -1.82 14.76 7.16
CA SER A 246 -0.92 14.30 6.09
C SER A 246 -0.08 13.08 6.49
N GLY A 247 -0.69 12.15 7.24
CA GLY A 247 -0.08 10.92 7.70
C GLY A 247 0.90 11.09 8.85
N THR A 248 0.96 12.26 9.48
CA THR A 248 1.84 12.51 10.63
C THR A 248 1.16 12.06 11.93
N GLN A 249 1.78 11.12 12.62
CA GLN A 249 1.42 10.72 13.98
C GLN A 249 2.48 11.25 14.96
N SER A 250 2.10 12.21 15.80
CA SER A 250 2.95 12.73 16.87
C SER A 250 2.86 11.83 18.11
N ILE A 251 4.01 11.48 18.69
CA ILE A 251 4.13 10.53 19.79
C ILE A 251 5.04 11.12 20.87
N ASP A 252 4.51 11.29 22.07
CA ASP A 252 5.29 11.76 23.22
C ASP A 252 6.06 10.61 23.86
N ILE A 253 7.37 10.77 24.00
CA ILE A 253 8.24 9.78 24.63
C ILE A 253 8.24 10.05 26.14
N PRO A 254 7.82 9.11 27.00
CA PRO A 254 7.70 9.37 28.43
C PRO A 254 9.04 9.80 29.06
N ALA A 255 9.05 10.86 29.87
CA ALA A 255 10.27 11.36 30.52
C ALA A 255 10.78 10.50 31.69
N CYS A 256 9.91 9.63 32.23
CA CYS A 256 10.17 8.86 33.45
C CYS A 256 10.68 7.43 33.23
N ILE A 257 10.79 6.99 31.97
CA ILE A 257 11.36 5.67 31.64
C ILE A 257 12.88 5.69 31.78
N GLU A 258 13.49 4.51 31.82
CA GLU A 258 14.94 4.37 31.83
C GLU A 258 15.57 4.68 30.47
N ASP A 259 16.83 5.11 30.49
CA ASP A 259 17.64 5.29 29.29
C ASP A 259 17.96 3.97 28.58
N GLY A 260 18.31 4.07 27.30
CA GLY A 260 18.85 2.99 26.49
C GLY A 260 18.00 2.66 25.28
N GLN A 261 18.23 1.49 24.69
CA GLN A 261 17.58 1.13 23.44
C GLN A 261 16.15 0.59 23.62
N TYR A 262 15.27 0.98 22.71
CA TYR A 262 13.88 0.56 22.61
C TYR A 262 13.49 0.28 21.16
N LEU A 263 12.48 -0.56 20.99
CA LEU A 263 11.65 -0.55 19.79
C LEU A 263 10.46 0.37 20.02
N LEU A 264 10.17 1.25 19.06
CA LEU A 264 8.97 2.08 19.01
C LEU A 264 8.07 1.54 17.90
N ARG A 265 6.90 1.04 18.27
CA ARG A 265 5.92 0.44 17.36
C ARG A 265 4.79 1.42 17.14
N GLY A 266 4.71 2.01 15.95
CA GLY A 266 3.52 2.70 15.48
C GLY A 266 2.51 1.70 14.95
N GLU A 267 1.23 1.87 15.25
CA GLU A 267 0.17 1.00 14.76
C GLU A 267 -1.08 1.76 14.36
N LEU A 268 -1.71 1.29 13.28
CA LEU A 268 -3.06 1.62 12.88
C LEU A 268 -3.85 0.33 12.69
N ILE A 269 -5.11 0.30 13.14
CA ILE A 269 -6.02 -0.82 12.89
C ILE A 269 -7.18 -0.33 12.03
N ALA A 270 -7.35 -0.88 10.84
CA ALA A 270 -8.51 -0.59 9.99
C ALA A 270 -9.65 -1.57 10.25
N LEU A 271 -10.85 -1.03 10.52
CA LEU A 271 -12.00 -1.76 11.03
C LEU A 271 -13.16 -1.87 10.02
N HIS A 272 -12.97 -1.41 8.78
CA HIS A 272 -14.01 -1.41 7.75
C HIS A 272 -14.56 -2.82 7.43
N SER A 273 -13.77 -3.86 7.66
CA SER A 273 -14.16 -5.26 7.50
C SER A 273 -14.28 -6.03 8.82
N ALA A 274 -14.14 -5.35 9.97
CA ALA A 274 -14.02 -5.96 11.30
C ALA A 274 -15.33 -6.54 11.87
N SER A 275 -16.43 -6.53 11.12
CA SER A 275 -17.68 -7.19 11.53
C SER A 275 -17.62 -8.72 11.43
N SER A 276 -16.56 -9.26 10.81
CA SER A 276 -16.29 -10.68 10.64
C SER A 276 -14.97 -11.06 11.31
N ASP A 277 -14.86 -12.34 11.68
CA ASP A 277 -13.62 -12.89 12.23
C ASP A 277 -12.44 -12.65 11.29
N SER A 278 -11.29 -12.28 11.86
CA SER A 278 -10.07 -11.87 11.12
C SER A 278 -10.27 -10.74 10.11
N GLY A 279 -11.34 -9.95 10.25
CA GLY A 279 -11.66 -8.83 9.36
C GLY A 279 -10.97 -7.52 9.72
N ALA A 280 -10.49 -7.38 10.96
CA ALA A 280 -9.65 -6.26 11.36
C ALA A 280 -8.27 -6.37 10.71
N GLN A 281 -7.75 -5.24 10.26
CA GLN A 281 -6.50 -5.14 9.50
C GLN A 281 -5.49 -4.32 10.28
N PHE A 282 -4.38 -4.94 10.68
CA PHE A 282 -3.37 -4.32 11.52
C PHE A 282 -2.17 -3.92 10.66
N TYR A 283 -1.82 -2.64 10.72
CA TYR A 283 -0.65 -2.05 10.07
C TYR A 283 0.28 -1.57 11.18
N MET A 284 1.48 -2.13 11.25
CA MET A 284 2.46 -1.72 12.25
C MET A 284 3.87 -1.88 11.72
N GLU A 285 4.77 -0.97 12.09
CA GLU A 285 6.20 -1.15 11.90
C GLU A 285 6.92 -0.74 13.19
N CYS A 286 8.15 -1.23 13.33
CA CYS A 286 9.00 -0.94 14.47
C CYS A 286 10.17 -0.05 14.05
N ALA A 287 10.26 1.12 14.69
CA ALA A 287 11.41 1.98 14.70
C ALA A 287 12.39 1.56 15.80
N GLN A 288 13.68 1.77 15.55
CA GLN A 288 14.78 1.42 16.43
C GLN A 288 15.33 2.71 17.04
N ILE A 289 15.18 2.89 18.35
CA ILE A 289 15.53 4.14 19.01
C ILE A 289 16.43 3.93 20.22
N ASN A 290 17.26 4.92 20.51
CA ASN A 290 18.07 5.02 21.72
C ASN A 290 17.59 6.23 22.52
N VAL A 291 16.93 5.96 23.64
CA VAL A 291 16.36 7.00 24.51
C VAL A 291 17.42 7.47 25.50
N THR A 292 17.53 8.79 25.66
CA THR A 292 18.42 9.43 26.63
C THR A 292 17.71 10.53 27.41
N GLY A 293 18.17 10.80 28.64
CA GLY A 293 17.61 11.84 29.50
C GLY A 293 16.35 11.41 30.27
N GLY A 294 16.01 10.12 30.24
CA GLY A 294 14.95 9.53 31.05
C GLY A 294 15.36 9.42 32.51
N SER A 295 14.42 9.67 33.42
CA SER A 295 14.72 9.62 34.86
C SER A 295 14.83 8.22 35.44
N GLY A 296 14.30 7.20 34.74
CA GLY A 296 14.19 5.83 35.25
C GLY A 296 13.34 5.72 36.52
N ALA A 297 12.48 6.70 36.81
CA ALA A 297 11.67 6.74 38.02
C ALA A 297 10.49 5.75 38.00
N SER A 298 10.07 5.32 36.80
CA SER A 298 8.92 4.43 36.61
C SER A 298 9.31 3.23 35.75
N THR A 299 8.75 2.07 36.09
CA THR A 299 8.81 0.85 35.27
C THR A 299 7.40 0.55 34.77
N PRO A 300 7.12 0.71 33.47
CA PRO A 300 5.81 0.41 32.91
C PRO A 300 5.41 -1.04 33.15
N GLU A 301 4.12 -1.29 33.41
CA GLU A 301 3.56 -2.64 33.24
C GLU A 301 3.56 -2.99 31.75
N THR A 302 3.88 -4.24 31.43
CA THR A 302 4.06 -4.68 30.04
C THR A 302 3.13 -5.81 29.66
N VAL A 303 2.95 -5.97 28.35
CA VAL A 303 2.22 -7.06 27.71
C VAL A 303 3.09 -7.72 26.62
N ALA A 304 2.71 -8.92 26.19
CA ALA A 304 3.28 -9.57 25.02
C ALA A 304 2.56 -9.23 23.72
N LEU A 305 3.34 -9.13 22.63
CA LEU A 305 2.82 -9.19 21.27
C LEU A 305 3.51 -10.36 20.53
N PRO A 306 2.77 -11.41 20.12
CA PRO A 306 1.33 -11.64 20.30
C PRO A 306 0.97 -11.92 21.78
N GLY A 307 -0.30 -11.69 22.14
CA GLY A 307 -0.85 -11.97 23.48
C GLY A 307 -1.74 -10.86 24.04
N ALA A 308 -1.41 -9.59 23.77
CA ALA A 308 -2.18 -8.43 24.23
C ALA A 308 -3.52 -8.26 23.53
N TYR A 309 -3.67 -8.87 22.35
CA TYR A 309 -4.86 -8.79 21.51
C TYR A 309 -5.53 -10.15 21.41
N SER A 310 -6.86 -10.15 21.49
CA SER A 310 -7.71 -11.29 21.15
C SER A 310 -8.55 -10.96 19.91
N ALA A 311 -8.75 -11.95 19.04
CA ALA A 311 -9.66 -11.82 17.89
C ALA A 311 -11.10 -11.47 18.31
N SER A 312 -11.47 -11.74 19.56
CA SER A 312 -12.78 -11.42 20.14
C SER A 312 -12.83 -10.09 20.90
N ASP A 313 -11.75 -9.32 20.96
CA ASP A 313 -11.77 -8.03 21.67
C ASP A 313 -12.81 -7.11 21.02
N PRO A 314 -13.56 -6.31 21.82
CA PRO A 314 -14.61 -5.43 21.29
C PRO A 314 -14.07 -4.31 20.40
N GLY A 315 -12.76 -4.04 20.45
CA GLY A 315 -12.05 -3.15 19.53
C GLY A 315 -11.56 -3.80 18.24
N ILE A 316 -11.62 -5.14 18.14
CA ILE A 316 -11.09 -5.93 17.03
C ILE A 316 -12.23 -6.61 16.24
N LEU A 317 -13.22 -7.19 16.92
CA LEU A 317 -14.43 -7.72 16.29
C LEU A 317 -15.58 -6.74 16.53
N VAL A 318 -15.79 -5.83 15.57
CA VAL A 318 -16.71 -4.70 15.71
C VAL A 318 -17.36 -4.31 14.39
N ASN A 319 -18.65 -3.98 14.45
CA ASN A 319 -19.35 -3.37 13.31
C ASN A 319 -19.37 -1.84 13.47
N ILE A 320 -18.54 -1.15 12.70
CA ILE A 320 -18.37 0.30 12.74
C ILE A 320 -19.45 1.09 11.98
N TYR A 321 -20.37 0.40 11.29
CA TYR A 321 -21.43 1.02 10.50
C TYR A 321 -22.75 1.18 11.26
N GLN A 322 -22.73 0.96 12.59
CA GLN A 322 -23.88 1.12 13.45
C GLN A 322 -24.20 2.60 13.68
N SER A 323 -25.49 2.93 13.79
CA SER A 323 -25.96 4.28 14.11
C SER A 323 -27.01 4.25 15.22
N PRO A 324 -26.72 4.83 16.40
CA PRO A 324 -25.44 5.43 16.78
C PRO A 324 -24.32 4.40 16.88
N MET A 325 -23.08 4.81 16.60
CA MET A 325 -21.90 3.99 16.87
C MET A 325 -21.77 3.83 18.40
N PRO A 326 -21.65 2.60 18.94
CA PRO A 326 -21.40 2.40 20.37
C PRO A 326 -20.03 2.96 20.77
N GLU A 327 -19.82 3.09 22.08
CA GLU A 327 -18.51 3.43 22.64
C GLU A 327 -17.46 2.41 22.16
N TYR A 328 -16.36 2.92 21.60
CA TYR A 328 -15.29 2.11 21.04
C TYR A 328 -14.19 1.92 22.09
N THR A 329 -13.86 0.67 22.40
CA THR A 329 -12.74 0.33 23.29
C THR A 329 -11.52 0.00 22.45
N ILE A 330 -10.46 0.78 22.60
CA ILE A 330 -9.18 0.55 21.92
C ILE A 330 -8.55 -0.73 22.49
N PRO A 331 -8.05 -1.67 21.66
CA PRO A 331 -7.46 -2.91 22.14
C PRO A 331 -6.11 -2.70 22.85
N GLY A 332 -5.71 -3.67 23.66
CA GLY A 332 -4.45 -3.65 24.42
C GLY A 332 -4.54 -2.98 25.79
N PRO A 333 -3.40 -2.78 26.48
CA PRO A 333 -3.35 -2.19 27.82
C PRO A 333 -3.71 -0.69 27.79
N ALA A 334 -3.93 -0.11 28.97
CA ALA A 334 -4.04 1.34 29.12
C ALA A 334 -2.73 2.05 28.72
N VAL A 335 -2.83 3.31 28.31
CA VAL A 335 -1.67 4.17 28.06
C VAL A 335 -0.87 4.37 29.35
N PHE A 336 0.42 4.09 29.29
CA PHE A 336 1.37 4.40 30.34
C PHE A 336 1.59 5.92 30.40
N SER A 337 1.53 6.48 31.62
CA SER A 337 1.89 7.86 31.87
C SER A 337 2.91 7.96 33.00
N CYS A 338 3.75 8.98 32.92
CA CYS A 338 4.34 9.58 34.11
C CYS A 338 3.23 10.34 34.90
#